data_AF-A0A5J4S245-F1
#
_entry.id   AF-A0A5J4S245-F1
#
_cell.length_a   1.000
_cell.length_b   1.000
_cell.length_c   1.000
_cell.angle_alpha   90.00
_cell.angle_beta   90.00
_cell.angle_gamma   90.00
#
_symmetry.space_group_name_H-M   'P 1'
#
loop_
_entity.id
_entity.type
_entity.pdbx_description
1 polymer ?
#
loop_
_entity_poly.entity_id
_entity_poly.type
_entity_poly.pdbx_seq_one_letter_code
_entity_poly.pdbx_strand_id
1 'polypeptide(L)'
;MLDDLFQSIETYSALNNNLMTDNLTQLKLQEALTIVRQLNKDADILLSDFSKPHKIDLADFMQKNFMFNIPNSRFAYLTGRSLTAFKRDFQKIFNTSSQKWLTEKRLELAHFLIIEKHVNPSQAYIDAGFEKFFAFHPHLQAIFRL
;
A
#
# COMPACT_ATOMS: atom_id res chain seq x y z
N MET A 1 10.61 -0.44 20.06
CA MET A 1 10.73 1.01 19.72
C MET A 1 9.85 1.38 18.53
N LEU A 2 10.08 0.84 17.33
CA LEU A 2 9.17 1.08 16.20
C LEU A 2 7.79 0.46 16.42
N ASP A 3 7.74 -0.78 16.93
CA ASP A 3 6.47 -1.45 17.24
C ASP A 3 5.63 -0.67 18.26
N ASP A 4 6.28 -0.08 19.27
CA ASP A 4 5.61 0.74 20.29
C ASP A 4 5.03 2.04 19.71
N LEU A 5 5.77 2.67 18.77
CA LEU A 5 5.28 3.83 18.02
C LEU A 5 4.05 3.46 17.20
N PHE A 6 4.10 2.35 16.45
CA PHE A 6 2.99 1.89 15.61
C PHE A 6 1.76 1.55 16.46
N GLN A 7 1.93 0.81 17.54
CA GLN A 7 0.86 0.48 18.48
C GLN A 7 0.21 1.74 19.06
N SER A 8 1.02 2.75 19.37
CA SER A 8 0.51 4.03 19.87
C SER A 8 -0.30 4.77 18.79
N ILE A 9 0.20 4.85 17.56
CA ILE A 9 -0.53 5.47 16.44
C ILE A 9 -1.86 4.76 16.17
N GLU A 10 -1.86 3.42 16.14
CA GLU A 10 -3.07 2.61 15.97
C GLU A 10 -4.08 2.88 17.08
N THR A 11 -3.64 2.93 18.32
CA THR A 11 -4.49 3.20 19.48
C THR A 11 -5.22 4.53 19.32
N TYR A 12 -4.49 5.60 19.00
CA TYR A 12 -5.11 6.92 18.82
C TYR A 12 -5.95 7.05 17.55
N SER A 13 -5.62 6.31 16.49
CA SER A 13 -6.41 6.25 15.26
C SER A 13 -7.72 5.48 15.44
N ALA A 14 -7.75 4.47 16.32
CA ALA A 14 -8.92 3.66 16.62
C ALA A 14 -9.90 4.34 17.59
N LEU A 15 -9.44 5.35 18.35
CA LEU A 15 -10.30 6.15 19.21
C LEU A 15 -11.23 7.00 18.34
N ASN A 16 -12.52 6.67 18.38
CA ASN A 16 -13.63 7.13 17.52
C ASN A 16 -13.91 8.66 17.52
N ASN A 17 -13.02 9.47 18.10
CA ASN A 17 -13.16 10.91 18.33
C ASN A 17 -12.15 11.77 17.55
N ASN A 18 -11.45 11.21 16.55
CA ASN A 18 -10.50 11.96 15.72
C ASN A 18 -9.43 12.67 16.58
N LEU A 19 -8.93 11.98 17.61
CA LEU A 19 -7.95 12.52 18.56
C LEU A 19 -6.57 12.76 17.93
N MET A 20 -6.37 12.27 16.72
CA MET A 20 -5.25 12.61 15.84
C MET A 20 -5.37 14.07 15.38
N THR A 21 -5.17 14.98 16.31
CA THR A 21 -4.99 16.41 16.04
C THR A 21 -3.69 16.63 15.28
N ASP A 22 -3.58 17.76 14.59
CA ASP A 22 -2.35 18.15 13.89
C ASP A 22 -1.14 18.17 14.83
N ASN A 23 -1.35 18.60 16.08
CA ASN A 23 -0.31 18.63 17.11
C ASN A 23 0.16 17.22 17.49
N LEU A 24 -0.78 16.29 17.75
CA LEU A 24 -0.43 14.91 18.07
C LEU A 24 0.26 14.21 16.89
N THR A 25 -0.18 14.49 15.66
CA THR A 25 0.43 14.00 14.43
C THR A 25 1.87 14.51 14.30
N GLN A 26 2.11 15.79 14.58
CA GLN A 26 3.45 16.37 14.55
C GLN A 26 4.36 15.74 15.60
N LEU A 27 3.85 15.51 16.82
CA LEU A 27 4.60 14.84 17.89
C LEU A 27 4.96 13.41 17.49
N LYS A 28 4.01 12.65 16.92
CA LYS A 28 4.26 11.28 16.42
C LYS A 28 5.26 11.24 15.27
N LEU A 29 5.24 12.25 14.40
CA LEU A 29 6.25 12.38 13.34
C LEU A 29 7.65 12.65 13.92
N GLN A 30 7.77 13.53 14.93
CA GLN A 30 9.05 13.79 15.60
C GLN A 30 9.57 12.55 16.33
N GLU A 31 8.68 11.80 16.99
CA GLU A 31 9.00 10.53 17.62
C GLU A 31 9.54 9.52 16.59
N ALA A 32 8.84 9.37 15.45
CA ALA A 32 9.25 8.50 14.35
C ALA A 32 10.64 8.88 13.81
N LEU A 33 10.87 10.15 13.50
CA LEU A 33 12.16 10.65 13.01
C LEU A 33 13.29 10.40 14.03
N THR A 34 13.00 10.60 15.31
CA THR A 34 13.96 10.37 16.39
C THR A 34 14.34 8.90 16.48
N ILE A 35 13.36 7.99 16.47
CA ILE A 35 13.60 6.54 16.50
C ILE A 35 14.42 6.11 15.26
N VAL A 36 14.05 6.59 14.07
CA VAL A 36 14.77 6.27 12.83
C VAL A 36 16.23 6.73 12.88
N ARG A 37 16.51 7.94 13.38
CA ARG A 37 17.87 8.46 13.57
C ARG A 37 18.68 7.68 14.61
N GLN A 38 18.02 7.16 15.66
CA GLN A 38 18.68 6.32 16.65
C GLN A 38 19.06 4.94 16.08
N LEU A 39 18.19 4.37 15.25
CA LEU A 39 18.43 3.09 14.60
C LEU A 39 19.46 3.19 13.47
N ASN A 40 19.51 4.32 12.76
CA ASN A 40 20.46 4.56 11.69
C ASN A 40 20.96 6.02 11.72
N LYS A 41 22.25 6.20 12.02
CA LYS A 41 22.89 7.53 12.10
C LYS A 41 22.94 8.26 10.76
N ASP A 42 22.89 7.52 9.65
CA ASP A 42 22.88 8.06 8.29
C ASP A 42 21.45 8.32 7.79
N ALA A 43 20.43 8.11 8.63
CA ALA A 43 19.04 8.33 8.25
C ALA A 43 18.79 9.75 7.72
N ASP A 44 19.46 10.76 8.25
CA ASP A 44 19.29 12.14 7.78
C ASP A 44 19.74 12.34 6.33
N ILE A 45 20.73 11.57 5.86
CA ILE A 45 21.14 11.60 4.45
C ILE A 45 20.02 11.05 3.56
N LEU A 46 19.37 9.96 3.99
CA LEU A 46 18.26 9.35 3.27
C LEU A 46 16.97 10.19 3.35
N LEU A 47 16.69 10.78 4.51
CA LEU A 47 15.49 11.60 4.76
C LEU A 47 15.58 12.99 4.12
N SER A 48 16.79 13.48 3.85
CA SER A 48 17.03 14.77 3.18
C SER A 48 17.17 14.65 1.65
N ASP A 49 17.18 13.44 1.10
CA ASP A 49 17.16 13.24 -0.34
C ASP A 49 15.77 13.51 -0.93
N PHE A 50 15.50 14.80 -1.17
CA PHE A 50 14.30 15.28 -1.87
C PHE A 50 14.50 15.34 -3.39
N SER A 51 15.58 14.74 -3.92
CA SER A 51 15.71 14.58 -5.36
C SER A 51 14.54 13.73 -5.87
N LYS A 52 14.16 13.91 -7.15
CA LYS A 52 13.13 13.03 -7.74
C LYS A 52 13.58 11.59 -7.50
N PRO A 53 12.71 10.71 -6.96
CA PRO A 53 13.09 9.33 -6.71
C PRO A 53 13.76 8.80 -7.96
N HIS A 54 15.02 8.38 -7.86
CA HIS A 54 15.64 7.66 -8.96
C HIS A 54 14.66 6.56 -9.35
N LYS A 55 14.41 6.36 -10.65
CA LYS A 55 13.38 5.44 -11.12
C LYS A 55 13.61 4.07 -10.49
N ILE A 56 12.84 3.78 -9.44
CA ILE A 56 12.88 2.45 -8.82
C ILE A 56 12.34 1.45 -9.83
N ASP A 57 12.77 0.20 -9.67
CA ASP A 57 12.26 -0.90 -10.47
C ASP A 57 10.74 -0.98 -10.30
N LEU A 58 10.02 -0.69 -11.38
CA LEU A 58 8.56 -0.64 -11.35
C LEU A 58 7.96 -2.03 -11.12
N ALA A 59 8.60 -3.08 -11.64
CA ALA A 59 8.08 -4.43 -11.51
C ALA A 59 8.18 -4.90 -10.06
N ASP A 60 9.37 -4.79 -9.47
CA ASP A 60 9.63 -5.18 -8.07
C ASP A 60 8.77 -4.37 -7.11
N PHE A 61 8.71 -3.04 -7.30
CA PHE A 61 7.89 -2.18 -6.47
C PHE A 61 6.40 -2.57 -6.55
N MET A 62 5.85 -2.77 -7.75
CA MET A 62 4.43 -3.12 -7.87
C MET A 62 4.12 -4.50 -7.29
N GLN A 63 5.01 -5.48 -7.46
CA GLN A 63 4.84 -6.81 -6.86
C GLN A 63 4.80 -6.78 -5.33
N LYS A 64 5.55 -5.88 -4.69
CA LYS A 64 5.56 -5.73 -3.23
C LYS A 64 4.40 -4.89 -2.70
N ASN A 65 3.85 -4.01 -3.52
CA ASN A 65 2.96 -2.93 -3.07
C ASN A 65 1.54 -2.98 -3.67
N PHE A 66 1.18 -4.01 -4.44
CA PHE A 66 -0.14 -4.08 -5.11
C PHE A 66 -1.33 -4.07 -4.14
N MET A 67 -1.15 -4.54 -2.90
CA MET A 67 -2.19 -4.59 -1.87
C MET A 67 -2.55 -3.19 -1.32
N PHE A 68 -1.69 -2.19 -1.52
CA PHE A 68 -2.01 -0.84 -1.04
C PHE A 68 -3.16 -0.24 -1.86
N ASN A 69 -4.25 0.07 -1.17
CA ASN A 69 -5.38 0.76 -1.77
C ASN A 69 -5.08 2.26 -1.94
N ILE A 70 -4.34 2.58 -2.98
CA ILE A 70 -3.97 3.95 -3.35
C ILE A 70 -4.18 4.18 -4.85
N PRO A 71 -4.43 5.43 -5.29
CA PRO A 71 -4.63 5.72 -6.71
C PRO A 71 -3.33 5.57 -7.51
N ASN A 72 -3.46 5.31 -8.82
CA ASN A 72 -2.32 5.24 -9.76
C ASN A 72 -1.41 6.47 -9.75
N SER A 73 -1.95 7.66 -9.45
CA SER A 73 -1.15 8.88 -9.28
C SER A 73 -0.16 8.75 -8.11
N ARG A 74 -0.55 8.07 -7.03
CA ARG A 74 0.32 7.82 -5.88
C ARG A 74 1.38 6.77 -6.20
N PHE A 75 1.03 5.68 -6.89
CA PHE A 75 2.02 4.72 -7.38
C PHE A 75 3.04 5.36 -8.33
N ALA A 76 2.59 6.24 -9.23
CA ALA A 76 3.48 7.00 -10.11
C ALA A 76 4.47 7.86 -9.31
N TYR A 77 3.97 8.61 -8.32
CA TYR A 77 4.79 9.43 -7.44
C TYR A 77 5.83 8.61 -6.67
N LEU A 78 5.40 7.52 -6.02
CA LEU A 78 6.28 6.64 -5.23
C LEU A 78 7.34 5.95 -6.09
N THR A 79 7.08 5.80 -7.39
CA THR A 79 8.04 5.21 -8.34
C THR A 79 8.89 6.24 -9.08
N GLY A 80 8.83 7.52 -8.70
CA GLY A 80 9.61 8.59 -9.34
C GLY A 80 9.16 8.93 -10.76
N ARG A 81 7.89 8.68 -11.09
CA ARG A 81 7.33 8.82 -12.45
C ARG A 81 6.18 9.83 -12.46
N SER A 82 6.04 10.54 -13.60
CA SER A 82 4.75 11.18 -13.90
C SER A 82 3.69 10.12 -14.18
N LEU A 83 2.40 10.45 -14.02
CA LEU A 83 1.32 9.50 -14.28
C LEU A 83 1.37 8.92 -15.70
N THR A 84 1.69 9.75 -16.70
CA THR A 84 1.83 9.30 -18.10
C THR A 84 3.02 8.36 -18.27
N ALA A 85 4.18 8.68 -17.66
CA ALA A 85 5.35 7.81 -17.71
C ALA A 85 5.08 6.47 -17.01
N PHE A 86 4.42 6.49 -15.85
CA PHE A 86 3.99 5.30 -15.12
C PHE A 86 3.12 4.40 -16.00
N LYS A 87 2.02 4.92 -16.58
CA LYS A 87 1.12 4.12 -17.43
C LYS A 87 1.85 3.49 -18.62
N ARG A 88 2.71 4.26 -19.30
CA ARG A 88 3.49 3.78 -20.44
C ARG A 88 4.49 2.69 -20.03
N ASP A 89 5.26 2.94 -18.98
CA ASP A 89 6.28 2.00 -18.52
C ASP A 89 5.62 0.72 -17.97
N PHE A 90 4.47 0.84 -17.31
CA PHE A 90 3.67 -0.29 -16.82
C PHE A 90 3.17 -1.18 -17.96
N GLN A 91 2.59 -0.58 -19.01
CA GLN A 91 2.13 -1.32 -20.19
C GLN A 91 3.29 -2.06 -20.87
N LYS A 92 4.49 -1.46 -20.92
CA LYS A 92 5.67 -2.12 -21.49
C LYS A 92 6.14 -3.33 -20.69
N ILE A 93 6.08 -3.24 -19.36
CA ILE A 93 6.60 -4.29 -18.45
C ILE A 93 5.59 -5.44 -18.30
N PHE A 94 4.31 -5.12 -18.10
CA PHE A 94 3.28 -6.10 -17.76
C PHE A 94 2.34 -6.44 -18.93
N ASN A 95 2.50 -5.78 -20.08
CA ASN A 95 1.64 -5.94 -21.25
C ASN A 95 0.14 -5.70 -20.97
N THR A 96 -0.19 -4.91 -19.95
CA THR A 96 -1.56 -4.60 -19.54
C THR A 96 -1.63 -3.26 -18.79
N SER A 97 -2.84 -2.74 -18.55
CA SER A 97 -3.04 -1.52 -17.76
C SER A 97 -2.84 -1.80 -16.27
N SER A 98 -2.36 -0.80 -15.53
CA SER A 98 -2.14 -0.95 -14.09
C SER A 98 -3.41 -1.24 -13.31
N GLN A 99 -4.56 -0.69 -13.72
CA GLN A 99 -5.85 -1.03 -13.11
C GLN A 99 -6.20 -2.51 -13.27
N LYS A 100 -6.11 -3.03 -14.50
CA LYS A 100 -6.43 -4.43 -14.78
C LYS A 100 -5.49 -5.37 -14.03
N TRP A 101 -4.19 -5.06 -14.07
CA TRP A 101 -3.17 -5.82 -13.35
C TRP A 101 -3.39 -5.85 -11.84
N LEU A 102 -3.72 -4.70 -11.23
CA LEU A 102 -4.02 -4.62 -9.81
C LEU A 102 -5.24 -5.49 -9.46
N THR A 103 -6.32 -5.39 -10.23
CA THR A 103 -7.50 -6.22 -10.02
C THR A 103 -7.16 -7.70 -10.09
N GLU A 104 -6.43 -8.14 -11.12
CA GLU A 104 -6.02 -9.54 -11.30
C GLU A 104 -5.15 -10.03 -10.13
N LYS A 105 -4.11 -9.28 -9.75
CA LYS A 105 -3.22 -9.66 -8.65
C LYS A 105 -3.91 -9.73 -7.30
N ARG A 106 -4.83 -8.80 -7.03
CA ARG A 106 -5.60 -8.81 -5.78
C ARG A 106 -6.60 -9.96 -5.75
N LEU A 107 -7.19 -10.34 -6.89
CA LEU A 107 -8.05 -11.52 -6.97
C LEU A 107 -7.26 -12.82 -6.77
N GLU A 108 -6.07 -12.94 -7.37
CA GLU A 108 -5.17 -14.07 -7.15
C GLU A 108 -4.84 -14.24 -5.66
N LEU A 109 -4.50 -13.14 -4.98
CA LEU A 109 -4.22 -13.17 -3.54
C LEU A 109 -5.46 -13.51 -2.72
N ALA A 110 -6.61 -12.87 -2.99
CA ALA A 110 -7.85 -13.15 -2.27
C ALA A 110 -8.25 -14.63 -2.41
N HIS A 111 -8.13 -15.20 -3.60
CA HIS A 111 -8.37 -16.62 -3.85
C HIS A 111 -7.43 -17.50 -3.02
N PHE A 112 -6.13 -17.22 -3.02
CA PHE A 112 -5.17 -17.94 -2.20
C PHE A 112 -5.51 -17.88 -0.70
N LEU A 113 -5.89 -16.71 -0.19
CA LEU A 113 -6.27 -16.54 1.22
C LEU A 113 -7.53 -17.35 1.58
N ILE A 114 -8.49 -17.46 0.66
CA ILE A 114 -9.74 -18.20 0.93
C ILE A 114 -9.51 -19.71 0.84
N ILE A 115 -8.84 -20.19 -0.21
CA ILE A 115 -8.70 -21.62 -0.48
C ILE A 115 -7.61 -22.24 0.39
N GLU A 116 -6.42 -21.63 0.45
CA GLU A 116 -5.24 -22.20 1.09
C GLU A 116 -5.11 -21.77 2.56
N LYS A 117 -5.61 -20.58 2.91
CA LYS A 117 -5.53 -20.03 4.28
C LYS A 117 -6.86 -20.04 5.03
N HIS A 118 -7.95 -20.46 4.39
CA HIS A 118 -9.30 -20.50 4.98
C HIS A 118 -9.74 -19.19 5.64
N VAL A 119 -9.24 -18.06 5.13
CA VAL A 119 -9.65 -16.73 5.56
C VAL A 119 -11.08 -16.51 5.06
N ASN A 120 -11.94 -15.92 5.91
CA ASN A 120 -13.29 -15.56 5.50
C ASN A 120 -13.22 -14.67 4.24
N PRO A 121 -14.04 -14.92 3.19
CA PRO A 121 -14.00 -14.14 1.96
C PRO A 121 -13.97 -12.64 2.19
N SER A 122 -14.79 -12.12 3.11
CA SER A 122 -14.84 -10.69 3.37
C SER A 122 -13.52 -10.10 3.81
N GLN A 123 -12.83 -10.80 4.70
CA GLN A 123 -11.53 -10.39 5.20
C GLN A 123 -10.46 -10.57 4.10
N ALA A 124 -10.50 -11.66 3.36
CA ALA A 124 -9.55 -11.93 2.28
C ALA A 124 -9.55 -10.85 1.19
N TYR A 125 -10.72 -10.30 0.82
CA TYR A 125 -10.80 -9.18 -0.10
C TYR A 125 -10.19 -7.88 0.49
N ILE A 126 -10.41 -7.61 1.77
CA ILE A 126 -9.83 -6.44 2.44
C ILE A 126 -8.30 -6.59 2.51
N ASP A 127 -7.81 -7.75 2.93
CA ASP A 127 -6.37 -8.06 3.03
C ASP A 127 -5.67 -7.99 1.67
N ALA A 128 -6.38 -8.38 0.60
CA ALA A 128 -5.87 -8.24 -0.75
C ALA A 128 -5.87 -6.79 -1.26
N GLY A 129 -6.46 -5.84 -0.55
CA GLY A 129 -6.41 -4.41 -0.89
C GLY A 129 -7.65 -3.85 -1.58
N PHE A 130 -8.82 -4.46 -1.44
CA PHE A 130 -10.09 -3.90 -1.91
C PHE A 130 -10.73 -2.99 -0.84
N GLU A 131 -11.34 -1.86 -1.24
CA GLU A 131 -11.89 -0.84 -0.32
C GLU A 131 -13.04 -1.31 0.57
N LYS A 132 -13.91 -2.19 0.05
CA LYS A 132 -15.05 -2.76 0.74
C LYS A 132 -15.32 -4.17 0.21
N PHE A 133 -16.07 -4.95 0.98
CA PHE A 133 -16.62 -6.22 0.52
C PHE A 133 -17.19 -6.04 -0.89
N PHE A 134 -16.68 -6.83 -1.82
CA PHE A 134 -16.90 -6.66 -3.24
C PHE A 134 -18.31 -7.13 -3.60
N ALA A 135 -19.33 -6.34 -3.26
CA ALA A 135 -20.73 -6.60 -3.61
C ALA A 135 -21.01 -6.47 -5.12
N PHE A 136 -20.00 -6.15 -5.94
CA PHE A 136 -20.20 -5.60 -7.29
C PHE A 136 -19.63 -6.43 -8.45
N HIS A 137 -19.02 -7.60 -8.22
CA HIS A 137 -18.55 -8.45 -9.33
C HIS A 137 -19.08 -9.89 -9.28
N PRO A 138 -20.38 -10.08 -9.57
CA PRO A 138 -20.99 -11.42 -9.71
C PRO A 138 -20.24 -12.33 -10.69
N HIS A 139 -19.67 -11.76 -11.75
CA HIS A 139 -18.90 -12.51 -12.76
C HIS A 139 -17.58 -13.08 -12.19
N LEU A 140 -16.96 -12.43 -11.20
CA LEU A 140 -15.70 -12.89 -10.61
C LEU A 140 -15.92 -13.98 -9.55
N GLN A 141 -17.05 -13.94 -8.83
CA GLN A 141 -17.48 -15.05 -7.96
C GLN A 141 -17.67 -16.34 -8.77
N ALA A 142 -18.22 -16.24 -9.98
CA ALA A 142 -18.40 -17.38 -10.88
C ALA A 142 -17.09 -17.97 -11.43
N ILE A 143 -16.05 -17.15 -11.64
CA ILE A 143 -14.73 -17.62 -12.12
C ILE A 143 -14.02 -18.47 -11.07
N PHE A 144 -14.20 -18.15 -9.79
CA PHE A 144 -13.45 -18.79 -8.70
C PHE A 144 -14.26 -19.82 -7.89
N ARG A 145 -15.51 -20.11 -8.29
CA ARG A 145 -16.41 -21.08 -7.61
C ARG A 145 -16.38 -20.94 -6.07
N LEU A 146 -16.46 -19.71 -5.59
CA LEU A 146 -16.77 -19.41 -4.20
C LEU A 146 -18.28 -19.45 -3.97
#